data_AF-A0A7X3F0Z7-F1
#
_entry.id   AF-A0A7X3F0Z7-F1
#
_cell.length_a   1.000
_cell.length_b   1.000
_cell.length_c   1.000
_cell.angle_alpha   90.00
_cell.angle_beta   90.00
_cell.angle_gamma   90.00
#
_symmetry.space_group_name_H-M   'P 1'
#
loop_
_entity.id
_entity.type
_entity.pdbx_description
1 polymer ?
#
loop_
_entity_poly.entity_id
_entity_poly.type
_entity_poly.pdbx_seq_one_letter_code
_entity_poly.pdbx_strand_id
1 'polypeptide(L)'
;MQVIYAGLRNGARDQAIHDALIYKRVAEVAEEFRISPNTVRAAAKRIDKIEVFDLQLTGGGKPMLIGKVASSCFRKAALGAYRNYRGTFQNLDLPCWVITDGTQKIEVVELRKIDSGEATL
;
A
#
# COMPACT_ATOMS: atom_id res chain seq x y z
N MET A 1 9.17 -11.27 -2.29
CA MET A 1 7.95 -10.80 -1.58
C MET A 1 7.25 -9.79 -2.47
N GLN A 2 5.97 -9.98 -2.77
CA GLN A 2 5.19 -9.07 -3.62
C GLN A 2 4.78 -7.83 -2.80
N VAL A 3 5.01 -6.63 -3.34
CA VAL A 3 4.59 -5.37 -2.71
C VAL A 3 3.16 -5.07 -3.10
N ILE A 4 2.29 -4.83 -2.10
CA ILE A 4 0.91 -4.42 -2.34
C ILE A 4 0.87 -2.91 -2.52
N TYR A 5 0.25 -2.42 -3.59
CA TYR A 5 0.05 -0.99 -3.80
C TYR A 5 -1.34 -0.58 -3.33
N ALA A 6 -1.42 0.01 -2.14
CA ALA A 6 -2.69 0.39 -1.52
C ALA A 6 -3.11 1.81 -1.93
N GLY A 7 -4.30 1.93 -2.52
CA GLY A 7 -4.85 3.20 -3.00
C GLY A 7 -4.37 3.62 -4.39
N LEU A 8 -3.66 2.74 -5.11
CA LEU A 8 -3.23 2.95 -6.49
C LEU A 8 -3.96 1.96 -7.40
N ARG A 9 -4.53 2.47 -8.50
CA ARG A 9 -5.27 1.65 -9.46
C ARG A 9 -4.38 0.67 -10.23
N ASN A 10 -3.11 1.03 -10.45
CA ASN A 10 -2.15 0.16 -11.14
C ASN A 10 -0.71 0.47 -10.68
N GLY A 11 -0.44 0.31 -9.38
CA GLY A 11 0.83 0.70 -8.79
C GLY A 11 2.04 -0.04 -9.36
N ALA A 12 1.89 -1.31 -9.73
CA ALA A 12 2.97 -2.08 -10.38
C ALA A 12 3.36 -1.48 -11.75
N ARG A 13 2.38 -1.03 -12.54
CA ARG A 13 2.65 -0.35 -13.82
C ARG A 13 3.30 1.01 -13.60
N ASP A 14 2.79 1.79 -12.64
CA ASP A 14 3.36 3.09 -12.32
C ASP A 14 4.82 2.95 -11.83
N GLN A 15 5.13 1.92 -11.04
CA GLN A 15 6.50 1.60 -10.62
C GLN A 15 7.37 1.22 -11.81
N ALA A 16 6.90 0.36 -12.72
CA ALA A 16 7.66 -0.01 -13.92
C ALA A 16 7.96 1.21 -14.82
N ILE A 17 7.02 2.17 -14.91
CA ILE A 17 7.23 3.43 -15.62
C ILE A 17 8.29 4.27 -14.90
N HIS A 18 8.21 4.38 -13.58
CA HIS A 18 9.18 5.12 -12.77
C HIS A 18 10.60 4.51 -12.91
N ASP A 19 10.73 3.20 -12.85
CA ASP A 19 12.02 2.49 -12.99
C ASP A 19 12.59 2.65 -14.41
N ALA A 20 11.75 2.63 -15.45
CA ALA A 20 12.19 2.87 -16.83
C ALA A 20 12.77 4.29 -17.02
N LEU A 21 12.26 5.29 -16.30
CA LEU A 21 12.75 6.67 -16.36
C LEU A 21 14.14 6.87 -15.75
N ILE A 22 14.67 5.89 -15.00
CA ILE A 22 16.04 5.92 -14.48
C ILE A 22 17.06 5.89 -15.64
N TYR A 23 16.74 5.16 -16.70
CA TYR A 23 17.67 4.89 -17.80
C TYR A 23 17.19 5.42 -19.16
N LYS A 24 15.90 5.76 -19.31
CA LYS A 24 15.27 6.21 -20.56
C LYS A 24 14.65 7.59 -20.42
N ARG A 25 14.48 8.28 -21.55
CA ARG A 25 13.76 9.57 -21.58
C ARG A 25 12.25 9.36 -21.56
N VAL A 26 11.52 10.38 -21.10
CA VAL A 26 10.04 10.36 -21.05
C VAL A 26 9.40 10.00 -22.40
N ALA A 27 9.98 10.45 -23.53
CA ALA A 27 9.45 10.15 -24.87
C ALA A 27 9.58 8.65 -25.21
N GLU A 28 10.71 8.03 -24.90
CA GLU A 28 10.96 6.61 -25.15
C GLU A 28 10.06 5.73 -24.28
N VAL A 29 9.89 6.10 -23.00
CA VAL A 29 8.97 5.41 -22.09
C VAL A 29 7.51 5.58 -22.54
N ALA A 30 7.14 6.73 -23.07
CA ALA A 30 5.80 6.98 -23.60
C ALA A 30 5.48 6.06 -24.79
N GLU A 31 6.43 5.86 -25.71
CA GLU A 31 6.30 4.94 -26.84
C GLU A 31 6.22 3.48 -26.38
N GLU A 32 7.11 3.05 -25.49
CA GLU A 32 7.17 1.67 -24.97
C GLU A 32 5.87 1.28 -24.26
N PHE A 33 5.36 2.15 -23.38
CA PHE A 33 4.15 1.89 -22.62
C PHE A 33 2.86 2.30 -23.36
N ARG A 34 2.98 2.82 -24.59
CA ARG A 34 1.90 3.31 -25.46
C ARG A 34 0.96 4.28 -24.74
N ILE A 35 1.53 5.27 -24.05
CA ILE A 35 0.80 6.28 -23.27
C ILE A 35 1.35 7.67 -23.58
N SER A 36 0.60 8.71 -23.22
CA SER A 36 1.07 10.08 -23.42
C SER A 36 2.26 10.41 -22.49
N PRO A 37 3.20 11.27 -22.90
CA PRO A 37 4.27 11.77 -22.04
C PRO A 37 3.77 12.39 -20.72
N ASN A 38 2.60 13.02 -20.74
CA ASN A 38 1.98 13.58 -19.54
C ASN A 38 1.52 12.48 -18.56
N THR A 39 1.01 11.36 -19.09
CA THR A 39 0.64 10.18 -18.29
C THR A 39 1.87 9.55 -17.64
N VAL A 40 3.00 9.48 -18.36
CA VAL A 40 4.29 9.00 -17.83
C VAL A 40 4.75 9.85 -16.64
N ARG A 41 4.79 11.19 -16.81
CA ARG A 41 5.17 12.11 -15.72
C ARG A 41 4.22 12.00 -14.51
N ALA A 42 2.93 11.87 -14.77
CA ALA A 42 1.93 11.72 -13.71
C ALA A 42 2.09 10.38 -12.96
N ALA A 43 2.45 9.29 -13.65
CA ALA A 43 2.73 7.99 -13.04
C ALA A 43 3.96 8.05 -12.14
N ALA A 44 5.07 8.60 -12.63
CA ALA A 44 6.28 8.79 -11.85
C ALA A 44 6.01 9.61 -10.57
N LYS A 45 5.32 10.75 -10.71
CA LYS A 45 4.96 11.61 -9.57
C LYS A 45 4.04 10.93 -8.54
N ARG A 46 3.28 9.91 -8.93
CA ARG A 46 2.49 9.10 -7.97
C ARG A 46 3.40 8.19 -7.17
N ILE A 47 4.39 7.57 -7.81
CA ILE A 47 5.39 6.72 -7.14
C ILE A 47 6.31 7.52 -6.22
N ASP A 48 6.68 8.75 -6.59
CA ASP A 48 7.48 9.63 -5.72
C ASP A 48 6.79 9.97 -4.39
N LYS A 49 5.46 9.84 -4.34
CA LYS A 49 4.63 10.19 -3.18
C LYS A 49 4.21 8.99 -2.33
N ILE A 50 4.64 7.79 -2.69
CA ILE A 50 4.36 6.60 -1.88
C ILE A 50 5.60 6.17 -1.12
N GLU A 51 5.36 5.64 0.06
CA GLU A 51 6.35 5.03 0.92
C GLU A 51 6.00 3.55 1.08
N VAL A 52 7.02 2.72 1.28
CA VAL A 52 6.85 1.28 1.51
C VAL A 52 6.84 1.02 3.00
N PHE A 53 5.72 0.49 3.50
CA PHE A 53 5.53 0.13 4.89
C PHE A 53 5.71 -1.38 5.07
N ASP A 54 6.61 -1.78 5.97
CA ASP A 54 6.80 -3.17 6.39
C ASP A 54 5.82 -3.53 7.51
N LEU A 55 4.68 -4.12 7.16
CA LEU A 55 3.58 -4.33 8.10
C LEU A 55 3.68 -5.68 8.83
N GLN A 56 3.34 -5.64 10.11
CA GLN A 56 3.27 -6.77 11.02
C GLN A 56 1.96 -6.73 11.82
N LEU A 57 1.40 -7.91 12.10
CA LEU A 57 0.28 -8.10 13.01
C LEU A 57 0.80 -8.53 14.39
N THR A 58 0.29 -7.89 15.43
CA THR A 58 0.63 -8.17 16.84
C THR A 58 -0.64 -8.36 17.66
N GLY A 59 -0.55 -8.97 18.86
CA GLY A 59 -1.68 -9.20 19.77
C GLY A 59 -1.79 -10.62 20.31
N GLY A 60 -1.33 -11.61 19.54
CA GLY A 60 -1.39 -13.05 19.89
C GLY A 60 -0.12 -13.62 20.54
N GLY A 61 0.68 -12.78 21.22
CA GLY A 61 1.94 -13.18 21.85
C GLY A 61 3.16 -13.24 20.92
N LYS A 62 3.01 -13.61 19.65
CA LYS A 62 4.08 -13.55 18.64
C LYS A 62 3.72 -12.65 17.46
N PRO A 63 4.59 -11.70 17.05
CA PRO A 63 4.39 -10.91 15.84
C PRO A 63 4.34 -11.79 14.59
N MET A 64 3.38 -11.52 13.70
CA MET A 64 3.23 -12.18 12.41
C MET A 64 3.52 -11.16 11.31
N LEU A 65 4.39 -11.52 10.36
CA LEU A 65 4.69 -10.67 9.22
C LEU A 65 3.49 -10.65 8.26
N ILE A 66 2.98 -9.48 7.92
CA ILE A 66 1.96 -9.31 6.87
C ILE A 66 2.65 -9.13 5.52
N GLY A 67 3.64 -8.23 5.46
CA GLY A 67 4.43 -7.95 4.27
C GLY A 67 4.56 -6.48 3.94
N LYS A 68 5.10 -6.18 2.76
CA LYS A 68 5.38 -4.82 2.28
C LYS A 68 4.17 -4.23 1.57
N VAL A 69 3.73 -3.04 2.01
CA VAL A 69 2.64 -2.30 1.39
C VAL A 69 3.09 -0.89 1.04
N ALA A 70 3.03 -0.53 -0.24
CA ALA A 70 3.32 0.80 -0.72
C ALA A 70 2.05 1.67 -0.71
N SER A 71 2.10 2.83 -0.04
CA SER A 71 0.98 3.78 0.00
C SER A 71 1.47 5.19 0.34
N SER A 72 0.58 6.18 0.23
CA SER A 72 0.92 7.58 0.58
C SER A 72 1.03 7.83 2.09
N CYS A 73 0.50 6.93 2.93
CA CYS A 73 0.58 7.02 4.39
C CYS A 73 0.28 5.66 5.05
N PHE A 74 0.72 5.51 6.31
CA PHE A 74 0.56 4.29 7.09
C PHE A 74 -0.88 3.78 7.17
N ARG A 75 -1.85 4.65 7.51
CA ARG A 75 -3.27 4.25 7.63
C ARG A 75 -3.84 3.65 6.35
N LYS A 76 -3.48 4.21 5.18
CA LYS A 76 -3.89 3.65 3.89
C LYS A 76 -3.18 2.35 3.57
N ALA A 77 -1.91 2.21 3.94
CA ALA A 77 -1.17 0.95 3.82
C ALA A 77 -1.81 -0.15 4.67
N ALA A 78 -2.13 0.15 5.94
CA ALA A 78 -2.79 -0.76 6.86
C ALA A 78 -4.20 -1.17 6.38
N LEU A 79 -5.00 -0.22 5.89
CA LEU A 79 -6.30 -0.53 5.28
C LEU A 79 -6.16 -1.38 4.01
N GLY A 80 -5.14 -1.09 3.19
CA GLY A 80 -4.82 -1.89 2.01
C GLY A 80 -4.46 -3.33 2.37
N ALA A 81 -3.64 -3.54 3.40
CA ALA A 81 -3.34 -4.86 3.93
C ALA A 81 -4.61 -5.55 4.44
N TYR A 82 -5.43 -4.86 5.23
CA TYR A 82 -6.68 -5.37 5.77
C TYR A 82 -7.61 -5.91 4.68
N ARG A 83 -7.79 -5.14 3.59
CA ARG A 83 -8.63 -5.53 2.46
C ARG A 83 -8.08 -6.72 1.67
N ASN A 84 -6.77 -6.77 1.45
CA ASN A 84 -6.14 -7.84 0.68
C ASN A 84 -6.07 -9.16 1.46
N TYR A 85 -5.86 -9.11 2.78
CA TYR A 85 -5.76 -10.29 3.64
C TYR A 85 -6.97 -10.42 4.58
N ARG A 86 -8.18 -10.13 4.09
CA ARG A 86 -9.41 -10.15 4.89
C ARG A 86 -9.61 -11.45 5.69
N GLY A 87 -9.26 -12.61 5.11
CA GLY A 87 -9.35 -13.90 5.81
C GLY A 87 -8.49 -13.99 7.08
N THR A 88 -7.32 -13.34 7.09
CA THR A 88 -6.43 -13.29 8.26
C THR A 88 -7.02 -12.44 9.39
N PHE A 89 -7.77 -11.39 9.07
CA PHE A 89 -8.31 -10.44 10.05
C PHE A 89 -9.75 -10.70 10.47
N GLN A 90 -10.44 -11.66 9.83
CA GLN A 90 -11.88 -11.86 9.96
C GLN A 90 -12.35 -12.12 11.39
N ASN A 91 -11.56 -12.85 12.19
CA ASN A 91 -11.90 -13.24 13.56
C ASN A 91 -11.09 -12.49 14.63
N LEU A 92 -10.41 -11.40 14.25
CA LEU A 92 -9.57 -10.62 15.15
C LEU A 92 -10.36 -9.43 15.71
N ASP A 93 -11.34 -9.73 16.57
CA ASP A 93 -12.29 -8.76 17.11
C ASP A 93 -11.83 -8.08 18.39
N LEU A 94 -10.78 -8.61 19.02
CA LEU A 94 -10.24 -8.06 20.26
C LEU A 94 -9.32 -6.86 19.99
N PRO A 95 -9.37 -5.80 20.82
CA PRO A 95 -8.51 -4.61 20.67
C PRO A 95 -7.00 -4.90 20.76
N CYS A 96 -6.61 -6.07 21.28
CA CYS A 96 -5.20 -6.46 21.34
C CYS A 96 -4.59 -6.71 19.94
N TRP A 97 -5.42 -6.93 18.91
CA TRP A 97 -4.95 -7.16 17.55
C TRP A 97 -4.64 -5.84 16.83
N VAL A 98 -3.35 -5.66 16.51
CA VAL A 98 -2.83 -4.38 16.03
C VAL A 98 -1.91 -4.60 14.82
N ILE A 99 -2.13 -3.82 13.76
CA ILE A 99 -1.20 -3.70 12.63
C ILE A 99 -0.18 -2.60 12.95
N THR A 100 1.10 -2.87 12.74
CA THR A 100 2.19 -1.93 12.99
C THR A 100 3.29 -2.03 11.94
N ASP A 101 4.00 -0.93 11.69
CA ASP A 101 5.25 -0.88 10.92
C ASP A 101 6.50 -0.76 11.82
N GLY A 102 6.33 -0.89 13.13
CA GLY A 102 7.37 -0.69 14.15
C GLY A 102 7.41 0.75 14.70
N THR A 103 6.79 1.73 14.03
CA THR A 103 6.73 3.13 14.48
C THR A 103 5.31 3.58 14.78
N GLN A 104 4.39 3.25 13.89
CA GLN A 104 2.96 3.54 13.97
C GLN A 104 2.18 2.26 14.15
N LYS A 105 0.98 2.37 14.70
CA LYS A 105 0.11 1.24 14.97
C LYS A 105 -1.36 1.61 14.82
N ILE A 106 -2.18 0.65 14.43
CA ILE A 106 -3.64 0.79 14.34
C ILE A 106 -4.32 -0.53 14.68
N GLU A 107 -5.42 -0.45 15.43
CA GLU A 107 -6.20 -1.63 15.82
C GLU A 107 -6.98 -2.20 14.63
N VAL A 108 -7.09 -3.53 14.56
CA VAL A 108 -7.89 -4.19 13.51
C VAL A 108 -9.36 -3.76 13.59
N VAL A 109 -9.87 -3.49 14.79
CA VAL A 109 -11.23 -3.00 15.03
C VAL A 109 -11.43 -1.60 14.44
N GLU A 110 -10.43 -0.71 14.57
CA GLU A 110 -10.47 0.64 13.98
C GLU A 110 -10.48 0.55 12.44
N LEU A 111 -9.63 -0.30 11.85
CA LEU A 111 -9.61 -0.54 10.41
C LEU A 111 -10.95 -1.06 9.88
N ARG A 112 -11.64 -1.90 10.65
CA ARG A 112 -12.97 -2.39 10.30
C ARG A 112 -14.00 -1.27 10.22
N LYS A 113 -13.99 -0.35 11.19
CA LYS A 113 -14.87 0.84 11.19
C LYS A 113 -14.59 1.74 10.00
N ILE A 114 -13.31 1.92 9.66
CA ILE A 114 -12.91 2.68 8.48
C ILE A 114 -13.42 1.99 7.20
N ASP A 115 -13.32 0.67 7.13
CA ASP A 115 -13.76 -0.09 5.96
C ASP A 115 -15.29 -0.16 5.81
N SER A 116 -16.04 -0.16 6.91
CA SER A 116 -17.51 -0.07 6.90
C SER A 116 -18.04 1.34 6.62
N GLY A 117 -17.16 2.36 6.64
CA GLY A 117 -17.52 3.77 6.44
C GLY A 117 -17.98 4.48 7.71
N GLU A 118 -17.88 3.84 8.89
CA GLU A 118 -18.18 4.45 10.19
C GLU A 118 -17.09 5.43 10.66
N ALA A 119 -15.88 5.35 10.09
CA ALA A 119 -14.74 6.22 10.39
C ALA A 119 -14.01 6.66 9.12
N THR A 120 -13.35 7.83 9.18
CA THR A 120 -12.54 8.38 8.07
C THR A 120 -11.04 8.17 8.29
N LEU A 121 -10.32 8.00 7.18
CA LEU A 121 -8.86 7.83 7.14
C LEU A 121 -8.07 9.06 7.59
#